data_AF-A0A542EH08-F1
#
_entry.id   AF-A0A542EH08-F1
#
_cell.length_a   1.000
_cell.length_b   1.000
_cell.length_c   1.000
_cell.angle_alpha   90.00
_cell.angle_beta   90.00
_cell.angle_gamma   90.00
#
_symmetry.space_group_name_H-M   'P 1'
#
loop_
_entity.id
_entity.type
_entity.pdbx_description
1 polymer ?
#
loop_
_entity_poly.entity_id
_entity_poly.type
_entity_poly.pdbx_seq_one_letter_code
_entity_poly.pdbx_strand_id
1 'polypeptide(L)'
;MMRLLITGSRDWSRADLIHAALDAALSELVTGPADIVTLVHGACPTGADAIAAAYWSQLGLPVEAHPADWVRHGRAAGPVRNAAMVNAGALLARYATPQW
;
A
#
# COMPACT_ATOMS: atom_id res chain seq x y z
N MET A 1 5.08 3.76 16.25
CA MET A 1 4.09 3.69 15.17
C MET A 1 4.83 3.34 13.89
N MET A 2 4.43 2.27 13.24
CA MET A 2 5.10 1.77 12.03
C MET A 2 4.26 2.07 10.80
N ARG A 3 4.91 2.25 9.66
CA ARG A 3 4.27 2.58 8.39
C ARG A 3 4.61 1.48 7.39
N LEU A 4 3.61 0.73 6.94
CA LEU A 4 3.76 -0.30 5.92
C LEU A 4 3.29 0.27 4.58
N LEU A 5 4.20 0.51 3.66
CA LEU A 5 3.87 0.98 2.31
C LEU A 5 3.61 -0.21 1.38
N ILE A 6 2.45 -0.20 0.74
CA ILE A 6 2.14 -1.07 -0.38
C ILE A 6 1.96 -0.25 -1.66
N THR A 7 2.49 -0.79 -2.75
CA THR A 7 2.27 -0.28 -4.10
C THR A 7 2.30 -1.46 -5.07
N GLY A 8 1.45 -1.40 -6.08
CA GLY A 8 1.38 -2.47 -7.08
C GLY A 8 0.57 -2.09 -8.31
N SER A 9 0.36 -3.07 -9.18
CA SER A 9 -0.36 -2.87 -10.45
C SER A 9 -1.83 -2.52 -10.21
N ARG A 10 -2.38 -1.64 -11.07
CA ARG A 10 -3.81 -1.27 -11.10
C ARG A 10 -4.69 -2.40 -11.65
N ASP A 11 -4.06 -3.36 -12.33
CA ASP A 11 -4.69 -4.54 -12.93
C ASP A 11 -4.49 -5.80 -12.06
N TRP A 12 -3.90 -5.65 -10.86
CA TRP A 12 -3.70 -6.77 -9.96
C TRP A 12 -5.03 -7.37 -9.51
N SER A 13 -5.23 -8.67 -9.73
CA SER A 13 -6.48 -9.37 -9.40
C SER A 13 -6.35 -10.43 -8.31
N ARG A 14 -5.12 -10.76 -7.90
CA ARG A 14 -4.82 -11.83 -6.92
C ARG A 14 -4.86 -11.31 -5.49
N ALA A 15 -6.08 -11.10 -4.98
CA ALA A 15 -6.28 -10.56 -3.63
C ALA A 15 -5.69 -11.46 -2.54
N ASP A 16 -5.74 -12.77 -2.73
CA ASP A 16 -5.14 -13.79 -1.86
C ASP A 16 -3.65 -13.53 -1.59
N LEU A 17 -2.89 -13.18 -2.62
CA LEU A 17 -1.45 -12.90 -2.48
C LEU A 17 -1.18 -11.60 -1.72
N ILE A 18 -2.04 -10.58 -1.88
CA ILE A 18 -1.92 -9.32 -1.14
C ILE A 18 -2.29 -9.53 0.33
N HIS A 19 -3.32 -10.32 0.63
CA HIS A 19 -3.69 -10.60 2.01
C HIS A 19 -2.56 -11.36 2.73
N ALA A 20 -2.08 -12.46 2.13
CA ALA A 20 -0.99 -13.25 2.70
C ALA A 20 0.29 -12.42 2.94
N ALA A 21 0.60 -11.52 2.01
CA ALA A 21 1.69 -10.57 2.13
C ALA A 21 1.53 -9.60 3.31
N LEU A 22 0.34 -9.01 3.44
CA LEU A 22 0.04 -8.05 4.51
C LEU A 22 0.02 -8.75 5.87
N ASP A 23 -0.47 -9.98 5.95
CA ASP A 23 -0.48 -10.80 7.18
C ASP A 23 0.94 -11.14 7.63
N ALA A 24 1.82 -11.54 6.69
CA ALA A 24 3.22 -11.81 6.98
C ALA A 24 3.93 -10.55 7.49
N ALA A 25 3.78 -9.42 6.79
CA ALA A 25 4.37 -8.15 7.20
C ALA A 25 3.82 -7.67 8.56
N LEU A 26 2.52 -7.79 8.80
CA LEU A 26 1.91 -7.42 10.08
C LEU A 26 2.46 -8.28 11.22
N SER A 27 2.62 -9.59 11.00
CA SER A 27 3.15 -10.52 12.01
C SER A 27 4.63 -10.26 12.34
N GLU A 28 5.42 -9.78 11.36
CA GLU A 28 6.82 -9.38 11.58
C GLU A 28 6.94 -8.04 12.32
N LEU A 29 6.02 -7.10 12.06
CA LEU A 29 6.06 -5.74 12.59
C LEU A 29 5.40 -5.63 13.98
N VAL A 30 4.42 -6.48 14.29
CA VAL A 30 3.67 -6.44 15.56
C VAL A 30 4.22 -7.50 16.52
N THR A 31 4.85 -7.05 17.60
CA THR A 31 5.41 -7.91 18.66
C THR A 31 4.63 -7.82 19.96
N GLY A 32 3.77 -6.81 20.11
CA GLY A 32 2.90 -6.62 21.25
C GLY A 32 1.62 -5.87 20.91
N PRO A 33 0.65 -5.86 21.83
CA PRO A 33 -0.68 -5.28 21.60
C PRO A 33 -0.69 -3.75 21.44
N ALA A 34 0.42 -3.07 21.74
CA ALA A 34 0.57 -1.62 21.58
C ALA A 34 1.16 -1.22 20.21
N ASP A 35 1.61 -2.20 19.40
CA ASP A 35 2.19 -1.92 18.09
C ASP A 35 1.09 -1.62 17.07
N ILE A 36 1.08 -0.37 16.58
CA ILE A 36 0.15 0.09 15.54
C ILE A 36 0.91 0.23 14.24
N VAL A 37 0.40 -0.44 13.20
CA VAL A 37 0.90 -0.39 11.82
C VAL A 37 -0.13 0.33 10.94
N THR A 38 0.31 1.41 10.30
CA THR A 38 -0.50 2.15 9.32
C THR A 38 -0.14 1.69 7.91
N LEU A 39 -1.14 1.27 7.14
CA LEU A 39 -0.95 0.94 5.73
C LEU A 39 -0.93 2.22 4.89
N VAL A 40 0.20 2.50 4.25
CA VAL A 40 0.38 3.59 3.30
C VAL A 40 0.17 3.05 1.89
N HIS A 41 -0.67 3.67 1.08
CA HIS A 41 -0.92 3.24 -0.29
C HIS A 41 -1.28 4.41 -1.22
N GLY A 42 -1.40 4.14 -2.51
CA GLY A 42 -1.59 5.17 -3.53
C GLY A 42 -2.97 5.63 -3.88
N ALA A 43 -3.98 5.17 -3.14
CA ALA A 43 -5.38 5.42 -3.44
C ALA A 43 -5.76 5.09 -4.90
N CYS A 44 -5.10 4.12 -5.55
CA CYS A 44 -5.62 3.62 -6.82
C CYS A 44 -6.95 2.88 -6.55
N PRO A 45 -8.06 3.23 -7.24
CA PRO A 45 -9.38 2.66 -6.95
C PRO A 45 -9.51 1.20 -7.41
N THR A 46 -8.53 0.67 -8.13
CA THR A 46 -8.48 -0.70 -8.61
C THR A 46 -7.12 -1.34 -8.30
N GLY A 47 -7.05 -2.65 -8.44
CA GLY A 47 -5.80 -3.38 -8.32
C GLY A 47 -5.27 -3.43 -6.89
N ALA A 48 -3.94 -3.41 -6.77
CA ALA A 48 -3.27 -3.73 -5.53
C ALA A 48 -3.63 -2.76 -4.38
N ASP A 49 -3.65 -1.46 -4.65
CA ASP A 49 -3.94 -0.43 -3.64
C ASP A 49 -5.37 -0.58 -3.09
N ALA A 50 -6.35 -0.85 -3.95
CA ALA A 50 -7.74 -1.01 -3.56
C ALA A 50 -7.97 -2.27 -2.71
N ILE A 51 -7.37 -3.38 -3.15
CA ILE A 51 -7.41 -4.66 -2.42
C ILE A 51 -6.78 -4.48 -1.03
N ALA A 52 -5.59 -3.89 -0.97
CA ALA A 52 -4.87 -3.71 0.28
C ALA A 52 -5.62 -2.79 1.26
N ALA A 53 -6.12 -1.66 0.78
CA ALA A 53 -6.89 -0.72 1.61
C ALA A 53 -8.18 -1.36 2.14
N ALA A 54 -8.88 -2.14 1.32
CA ALA A 54 -10.07 -2.86 1.75
C ALA A 54 -9.74 -3.90 2.83
N TYR A 55 -8.71 -4.71 2.61
CA TYR A 55 -8.28 -5.72 3.57
C TYR A 55 -7.85 -5.11 4.91
N TRP A 56 -7.00 -4.09 4.89
CA TRP A 56 -6.52 -3.44 6.10
C TRP A 56 -7.63 -2.77 6.90
N SER A 57 -8.59 -2.15 6.20
CA SER A 57 -9.77 -1.55 6.83
C SER A 57 -10.68 -2.60 7.46
N GLN A 58 -10.82 -3.79 6.85
CA GLN A 58 -11.58 -4.91 7.43
C GLN A 58 -10.98 -5.41 8.75
N LEU A 59 -9.65 -5.34 8.90
CA LEU A 59 -8.96 -5.64 10.16
C LEU A 59 -9.09 -4.52 11.20
N GLY A 60 -9.74 -3.40 10.88
CA GLY A 60 -9.87 -2.23 11.75
C GLY A 60 -8.56 -1.46 11.93
N LEU A 61 -7.58 -1.67 11.05
CA LEU A 61 -6.26 -1.05 11.13
C LEU A 61 -6.22 0.26 10.33
N PRO A 62 -5.37 1.23 10.72
CA PRO A 62 -5.34 2.56 10.10
C PRO A 62 -4.76 2.53 8.67
N VAL A 63 -5.37 3.30 7.78
CA VAL A 63 -4.95 3.46 6.38
C VAL A 63 -4.60 4.92 6.09
N GLU A 64 -3.50 5.13 5.37
CA GLU A 64 -3.03 6.43 4.88
C GLU A 64 -2.99 6.41 3.34
N ALA A 65 -3.98 7.05 2.73
CA ALA A 65 -4.16 7.08 1.28
C ALA A 65 -3.46 8.29 0.65
N HIS A 66 -2.69 8.07 -0.43
CA HIS A 66 -1.97 9.11 -1.18
C HIS A 66 -2.45 9.16 -2.63
N PRO A 67 -3.55 9.87 -2.95
CA PRO A 67 -4.04 9.98 -4.31
C PRO A 67 -3.02 10.71 -5.21
N ALA A 68 -2.88 10.23 -6.43
CA ALA A 68 -2.02 10.88 -7.43
C ALA A 68 -2.72 12.12 -8.03
N ASP A 69 -2.00 13.24 -8.11
CA ASP A 69 -2.49 14.47 -8.75
C ASP A 69 -2.30 14.40 -10.28
N TRP A 70 -3.25 13.75 -10.94
CA TRP A 70 -3.27 13.58 -12.40
C TRP A 70 -3.45 14.89 -13.15
N VAL A 71 -4.14 15.87 -12.56
CA VAL A 71 -4.36 17.18 -13.18
C VAL A 71 -3.05 17.93 -13.32
N ARG A 72 -2.22 17.92 -12.27
CA ARG A 72 -0.95 18.65 -12.25
C ARG A 72 0.18 17.92 -12.97
N HIS A 73 0.25 16.60 -12.86
CA HIS A 73 1.43 15.84 -13.27
C HIS A 73 1.19 14.86 -14.43
N GLY A 74 -0.06 14.73 -14.91
CA GLY A 74 -0.39 13.81 -16.00
C GLY A 74 0.13 12.40 -15.76
N ARG A 75 0.79 11.81 -16.76
CA ARG A 75 1.34 10.45 -16.66
C ARG A 75 2.38 10.27 -15.55
N ALA A 76 3.04 11.35 -15.12
CA ALA A 76 4.03 11.31 -14.04
C ALA A 76 3.41 11.35 -12.63
N ALA A 77 2.11 11.59 -12.49
CA ALA A 77 1.44 11.72 -11.20
C ALA A 77 1.64 10.50 -10.29
N GLY A 78 1.52 9.30 -10.86
CA GLY A 78 1.76 8.04 -10.14
C GLY A 78 3.20 7.94 -9.59
N PRO A 79 4.23 8.00 -10.45
CA PRO A 79 5.63 8.01 -10.02
C PRO A 79 5.99 9.12 -9.02
N VAL A 80 5.52 10.36 -9.22
CA VAL A 80 5.76 11.49 -8.32
C VAL A 80 5.19 11.21 -6.93
N ARG A 81 3.94 10.75 -6.87
CA ARG A 81 3.31 10.33 -5.61
C ARG A 81 4.04 9.15 -4.97
N ASN A 82 4.44 8.14 -5.76
CA ASN A 82 5.19 6.99 -5.26
C ASN A 82 6.49 7.42 -4.56
N ALA A 83 7.23 8.34 -5.17
CA ALA A 83 8.45 8.89 -4.56
C ALA A 83 8.15 9.63 -3.25
N ALA A 84 7.05 10.40 -3.20
CA ALA A 84 6.64 11.10 -1.98
C ALA A 84 6.32 10.13 -0.83
N MET A 85 5.60 9.04 -1.09
CA MET A 85 5.28 8.03 -0.07
C MET A 85 6.52 7.32 0.47
N VAL A 86 7.49 7.00 -0.39
CA VAL A 86 8.76 6.38 0.03
C VAL A 86 9.57 7.36 0.89
N ASN A 87 9.65 8.62 0.49
CA ASN A 87 10.35 9.66 1.25
C ASN A 87 9.69 9.97 2.60
N ALA A 88 8.39 9.67 2.76
CA ALA A 88 7.68 9.83 4.03
C ALA A 88 8.06 8.75 5.10
N GLY A 89 9.04 7.89 4.81
CA GLY A 89 9.61 6.96 5.79
C GLY A 89 8.81 5.68 5.99
N ALA A 90 8.07 5.23 4.97
CA ALA A 90 7.33 3.97 5.02
C ALA A 90 8.20 2.76 4.65
N LEU A 91 8.06 1.66 5.41
CA LEU A 91 8.67 0.37 5.11
C LEU A 91 7.98 -0.24 3.89
N LEU A 92 8.75 -0.50 2.83
CA LEU A 92 8.21 -0.86 1.51
C LEU A 92 7.96 -2.37 1.38
N ALA A 93 6.69 -2.76 1.24
CA ALA A 93 6.29 -4.04 0.67
C ALA A 93 5.93 -3.84 -0.82
N ARG A 94 6.81 -4.29 -1.72
CA ARG A 94 6.63 -4.11 -3.17
C ARG A 94 5.98 -5.35 -3.80
N TYR A 95 4.81 -5.17 -4.41
CA TYR A 95 4.19 -6.15 -5.31
C TYR A 95 4.08 -5.54 -6.71
N ALA A 96 5.20 -5.50 -7.42
CA ALA A 96 5.24 -5.15 -8.83
C ALA A 96 5.16 -6.44 -9.64
N THR A 97 4.12 -6.62 -10.46
CA THR A 97 4.18 -7.63 -11.53
C THR A 97 5.23 -7.21 -12.56
N PRO A 98 6.18 -8.06 -12.95
CA PRO A 98 6.73 -8.02 -14.30
C PRO A 98 5.75 -8.79 -15.19
N GLN A 99 5.05 -8.07 -16.09
CA GLN A 99 4.45 -8.71 -17.27
C GLN A 99 4.99 -7.95 -18.49
N TRP A 100 6.17 -8.38 -18.93
CA TRP A 100 6.62 -8.22 -20.32
C TRP A 100 6.71 -9.62 -20.91
#